data_AF-A0A6M7UJZ9-F1
#
_entry.id   AF-A0A6M7UJZ9-F1
#
_cell.length_a   1.000
_cell.length_b   1.000
_cell.length_c   1.000
_cell.angle_alpha   90.00
_cell.angle_beta   90.00
_cell.angle_gamma   90.00
#
_symmetry.space_group_name_H-M   'P 1'
#
loop_
_entity.id
_entity.type
_entity.pdbx_description
1 polymer ?
#
loop_
_entity_poly.entity_id
_entity_poly.type
_entity_poly.pdbx_seq_one_letter_code
_entity_poly.pdbx_strand_id
1 'polypeptide(L)'
;MPIRKNLSANLRRLVSSHASVAAVCRGLPMNRSQFERYLQGKSVPNQATAKLICDYFRVGEDELYRAPPVPETAPPALMPIHQTLYENMVRGPAPAIAGGTYFTYFAVPDRPDLVMRSVTFVRREAELVTFRRVTRWAEGHRQGGARALGWHYGVAISRLNWIYFAGINRRQTGEPSIMAVQWAPFSEPVLVGNAYVLTQAGPACVKVIMRQEVGRISLRQAMRMSGVVSLDDPHLDQLVASLVREG
;
A
#
# COMPACT_ATOMS: atom_id res chain seq x y z
N MET A 1 13.06 41.88 -11.11
CA MET A 1 11.62 41.53 -11.12
C MET A 1 10.81 42.78 -10.82
N PRO A 2 9.62 42.98 -11.43
CA PRO A 2 8.81 44.17 -11.18
C PRO A 2 8.28 44.19 -9.74
N ILE A 3 8.30 45.36 -9.09
CA ILE A 3 7.93 45.59 -7.68
C ILE A 3 6.56 44.99 -7.28
N ARG A 4 5.60 44.98 -8.21
CA ARG A 4 4.26 44.37 -8.03
C ARG A 4 4.32 42.86 -7.83
N LYS A 5 5.25 42.18 -8.52
CA LYS A 5 5.46 40.73 -8.42
C LYS A 5 6.06 40.36 -7.07
N ASN A 6 7.01 41.15 -6.58
CA ASN A 6 7.61 40.97 -5.27
C ASN A 6 6.57 41.15 -4.16
N LEU A 7 5.84 42.27 -4.19
CA LEU A 7 4.74 42.56 -3.26
C LEU A 7 3.71 41.42 -3.21
N SER A 8 3.22 40.97 -4.37
CA SER A 8 2.26 39.88 -4.46
C SER A 8 2.79 38.57 -3.86
N ALA A 9 4.06 38.22 -4.13
CA ALA A 9 4.69 37.03 -3.58
C ALA A 9 4.87 37.12 -2.05
N ASN A 10 5.36 38.26 -1.54
CA ASN A 10 5.55 38.49 -0.11
C ASN A 10 4.21 38.48 0.64
N LEU A 11 3.17 39.12 0.09
CA LEU A 11 1.82 39.09 0.69
C LEU A 11 1.24 37.67 0.76
N ARG A 12 1.43 36.84 -0.27
CA ARG A 12 0.99 35.44 -0.24
C ARG A 12 1.70 34.64 0.85
N ARG A 13 3.01 34.86 1.03
CA ARG A 13 3.80 34.23 2.10
C ARG A 13 3.34 34.67 3.49
N LEU A 14 3.02 35.95 3.68
CA LEU A 14 2.52 36.47 4.95
C LEU A 14 1.10 35.95 5.26
N VAL A 15 0.27 35.76 4.24
CA VAL A 15 -1.06 35.17 4.41
C VAL A 15 -1.01 33.67 4.70
N SER A 16 -0.01 32.91 4.21
CA SER A 16 0.03 31.45 4.41
C SER A 16 0.19 31.01 5.87
N SER A 17 0.64 31.89 6.77
CA SER A 17 0.66 31.64 8.22
C SER A 17 -0.70 31.85 8.91
N HIS A 18 -1.74 32.21 8.15
CA HIS A 18 -3.09 32.49 8.65
C HIS A 18 -4.11 31.48 8.09
N ALA A 19 -5.21 31.26 8.82
CA ALA A 19 -6.23 30.27 8.46
C ALA A 19 -6.92 30.52 7.11
N SER A 20 -7.04 31.77 6.66
CA SER A 20 -7.55 32.13 5.32
C SER A 20 -7.33 33.62 5.01
N VAL A 21 -7.40 34.00 3.72
CA VAL A 21 -7.43 35.41 3.28
C VAL A 21 -8.60 36.18 3.94
N ALA A 22 -9.75 35.53 4.11
CA ALA A 22 -10.91 36.13 4.77
C ALA A 22 -10.65 36.41 6.26
N ALA A 23 -9.88 35.56 6.95
CA ALA A 23 -9.46 35.81 8.32
C ALA A 23 -8.51 37.01 8.42
N VAL A 24 -7.57 37.14 7.47
CA VAL A 24 -6.67 38.29 7.38
C VAL A 24 -7.44 39.59 7.14
N CYS A 25 -8.39 39.59 6.20
CA CYS A 25 -9.20 40.77 5.89
C CYS A 25 -10.13 41.21 7.03
N ARG A 26 -10.42 40.35 8.02
CA ARG A 26 -11.16 40.75 9.23
C ARG A 26 -10.28 41.49 10.23
N GLY A 27 -8.98 41.19 10.24
CA GLY A 27 -8.01 41.83 11.13
C GLY A 27 -7.35 43.07 10.54
N LEU A 28 -7.40 43.23 9.22
CA LEU A 28 -6.98 44.46 8.54
C LEU A 28 -8.18 45.39 8.31
N PRO A 29 -8.09 46.68 8.65
CA PRO A 29 -9.15 47.66 8.38
C PRO A 29 -9.15 48.06 6.90
N MET A 30 -9.39 47.10 5.98
CA MET A 30 -9.42 47.34 4.54
C MET A 30 -10.42 46.47 3.79
N ASN A 31 -10.81 46.93 2.61
CA ASN A 31 -11.74 46.19 1.75
C ASN A 31 -11.08 44.91 1.20
N ARG A 32 -11.75 43.76 1.34
CA ARG A 32 -11.29 42.47 0.80
C ARG A 32 -10.92 42.52 -0.68
N SER A 33 -11.74 43.17 -1.52
CA SER A 33 -11.47 43.31 -2.96
C SER A 33 -10.21 44.14 -3.24
N GLN A 34 -9.88 45.08 -2.35
CA GLN A 34 -8.65 45.86 -2.42
C GLN A 34 -7.44 45.00 -2.04
N PHE A 35 -7.53 44.22 -0.97
CA PHE A 35 -6.47 43.29 -0.57
C PHE A 35 -6.21 42.19 -1.60
N GLU A 36 -7.26 41.64 -2.21
CA GLU A 36 -7.16 40.65 -3.28
C GLU A 36 -6.44 41.20 -4.52
N ARG A 37 -6.63 42.49 -4.85
CA ARG A 37 -5.86 43.14 -5.93
C ARG A 37 -4.37 43.21 -5.63
N TYR A 38 -3.97 43.43 -4.38
CA TYR A 38 -2.56 43.38 -3.97
C TYR A 38 -2.00 41.95 -4.03
N LEU A 39 -2.75 40.96 -3.55
CA LEU A 39 -2.37 39.54 -3.64
C LEU A 39 -2.20 39.05 -5.08
N GLN A 40 -2.96 39.62 -6.03
CA GLN A 40 -2.86 39.32 -7.46
C GLN A 40 -1.78 40.18 -8.17
N GLY A 41 -1.16 41.14 -7.48
CA GLY A 41 -0.18 42.06 -8.09
C GLY A 41 -0.79 43.06 -9.07
N LYS A 42 -2.11 43.26 -9.03
CA LYS A 42 -2.85 44.18 -9.92
C LYS A 42 -2.71 45.64 -9.50
N SER A 43 -2.44 45.91 -8.23
CA SER A 43 -2.21 47.25 -7.68
C SER A 43 -1.12 47.22 -6.59
N VAL A 44 -0.64 48.41 -6.21
CA VAL A 44 0.31 48.61 -5.11
C VAL A 44 -0.40 49.45 -4.03
N PRO A 45 -0.27 49.12 -2.74
CA PRO A 45 -0.83 49.94 -1.67
C PRO A 45 -0.16 51.33 -1.64
N ASN A 46 -0.90 52.35 -1.23
CA ASN A 46 -0.29 53.62 -0.86
C ASN A 46 0.45 53.49 0.48
N GLN A 47 1.24 54.50 0.86
CA GLN A 47 2.08 54.46 2.07
C GLN A 47 1.28 54.17 3.35
N ALA A 48 0.11 54.79 3.53
CA ALA A 48 -0.76 54.53 4.69
C ALA A 48 -1.26 53.08 4.73
N THR A 49 -1.66 52.54 3.58
CA THR A 49 -2.11 51.15 3.45
C THR A 49 -0.96 50.16 3.65
N ALA A 50 0.22 50.48 3.14
CA ALA A 50 1.42 49.67 3.33
C ALA A 50 1.80 49.58 4.81
N LYS A 51 1.74 50.70 5.54
CA LYS A 51 1.96 50.75 6.99
C LYS A 51 0.97 49.85 7.75
N LEU A 52 -0.32 49.92 7.44
CA LEU A 52 -1.34 49.06 8.05
C LEU A 52 -1.07 47.57 7.82
N ILE A 53 -0.63 47.21 6.60
CA ILE A 53 -0.25 45.83 6.27
C ILE A 53 0.98 45.41 7.08
N CYS A 54 2.00 46.27 7.15
CA CYS A 54 3.23 46.02 7.91
C CYS A 54 2.93 45.82 9.41
N ASP A 55 2.12 46.70 10.00
CA ASP A 55 1.74 46.66 11.42
C ASP A 55 0.97 45.36 11.75
N TYR A 56 0.06 44.94 10.86
CA TYR A 56 -0.71 43.70 11.03
C TYR A 56 0.19 42.46 11.00
N PHE A 57 1.10 42.37 10.04
CA PHE A 57 1.99 41.22 9.88
C PHE A 57 3.27 41.30 10.72
N ARG A 58 3.51 42.42 11.41
CA ARG A 58 4.74 42.72 12.18
C ARG A 58 6.01 42.60 11.34
N VAL A 59 5.99 43.15 10.13
CA VAL A 59 7.12 43.16 9.18
C VAL A 59 7.54 44.58 8.84
N GLY A 60 8.77 44.75 8.35
CA GLY A 60 9.25 46.02 7.81
C GLY A 60 8.71 46.30 6.40
N GLU A 61 8.67 47.57 6.00
CA GLU A 61 8.25 47.97 4.64
C GLU A 61 9.22 47.45 3.57
N ASP A 62 10.51 47.36 3.89
CA ASP A 62 11.53 46.75 3.05
C ASP A 62 11.25 45.26 2.78
N GLU A 63 10.77 44.52 3.80
CA GLU A 63 10.38 43.11 3.67
C GLU A 63 9.17 42.94 2.74
N LEU A 64 8.27 43.93 2.69
CA LEU A 64 7.08 43.90 1.84
C LEU A 64 7.44 44.00 0.34
N TYR A 65 8.46 44.78 -0.02
CA TYR A 65 8.81 45.08 -1.42
C TYR A 65 10.09 44.42 -1.94
N ARG A 66 10.97 43.93 -1.07
CA ARG A 66 12.20 43.26 -1.49
C ARG A 66 11.89 42.08 -2.41
N ALA A 67 12.87 41.73 -3.25
CA ALA A 67 12.81 40.47 -3.98
C ALA A 67 12.52 39.36 -2.95
N PRO A 68 11.43 38.58 -3.14
CA PRO A 68 11.13 37.51 -2.21
C PRO A 68 12.38 36.63 -2.13
N PRO A 69 12.77 36.16 -0.94
CA PRO A 69 13.77 35.10 -0.88
C PRO A 69 13.33 34.04 -1.88
N VAL A 70 14.25 33.61 -2.75
CA VAL A 70 14.00 32.45 -3.62
C VAL A 70 13.34 31.43 -2.71
N PRO A 71 12.16 30.91 -3.04
CA PRO A 71 11.60 29.85 -2.23
C PRO A 71 12.72 28.82 -2.16
N GLU A 72 13.34 28.64 -1.00
CA GLU A 72 13.71 27.30 -0.63
C GLU A 72 12.42 26.57 -0.88
N THR A 73 12.38 25.82 -1.99
CA THR A 73 11.40 24.78 -2.15
C THR A 73 11.53 24.01 -0.87
N ALA A 74 10.67 24.30 0.10
CA ALA A 74 10.39 23.37 1.16
C ALA A 74 10.20 22.06 0.40
N PRO A 75 11.08 21.07 0.59
CA PRO A 75 11.02 19.86 -0.20
C PRO A 75 9.56 19.42 -0.18
N PRO A 76 8.95 19.16 -1.35
CA PRO A 76 7.50 18.93 -1.46
C PRO A 76 7.13 18.02 -0.31
N ALA A 77 6.31 18.51 0.63
CA ALA A 77 6.19 17.98 1.99
C ALA A 77 6.41 16.48 1.94
N LEU A 78 7.60 16.03 2.35
CA LEU A 78 8.07 14.68 2.00
C LEU A 78 7.00 13.73 2.46
N MET A 79 6.33 13.07 1.51
CA MET A 79 5.28 12.14 1.85
C MET A 79 5.89 11.14 2.82
N PRO A 80 5.19 10.80 3.92
CA PRO A 80 5.73 9.86 4.88
C PRO A 80 6.28 8.63 4.17
N ILE A 81 7.44 8.14 4.59
CA ILE A 81 8.14 7.06 3.89
C ILE A 81 7.24 5.83 3.64
N HIS A 82 6.31 5.55 4.56
CA HIS A 82 5.34 4.46 4.42
C HIS A 82 4.36 4.67 3.26
N GLN A 83 3.92 5.90 3.00
CA GLN A 83 3.03 6.23 1.89
C GLN A 83 3.78 6.13 0.56
N THR A 84 4.95 6.75 0.48
CA THR A 84 5.82 6.67 -0.72
C THR A 84 6.20 5.23 -1.04
N LEU A 85 6.52 4.42 -0.03
CA LEU A 85 6.83 3.00 -0.18
C LEU A 85 5.62 2.23 -0.70
N TYR A 86 4.45 2.41 -0.12
CA TYR A 86 3.22 1.74 -0.55
C TYR A 86 2.87 2.09 -1.99
N GLU A 87 2.88 3.38 -2.33
CA GLU A 87 2.59 3.86 -3.69
C GLU A 87 3.57 3.30 -4.71
N ASN A 88 4.88 3.28 -4.40
CA ASN A 88 5.88 2.69 -5.28
C ASN A 88 5.74 1.17 -5.43
N MET A 89 5.28 0.48 -4.39
CA MET A 89 5.04 -0.96 -4.41
C MET A 89 3.86 -1.30 -5.33
N VAL A 90 2.74 -0.56 -5.25
CA VAL A 90 1.52 -0.83 -6.04
C VAL A 90 1.53 -0.17 -7.42
N ARG A 91 2.40 0.82 -7.68
CA ARG A 91 2.61 1.42 -9.00
C ARG A 91 2.89 0.35 -10.06
N GLY A 92 2.59 0.58 -11.33
CA GLY A 92 2.94 -0.33 -12.42
C GLY A 92 1.77 -1.18 -12.91
N PRO A 93 2.04 -2.20 -13.75
CA PRO A 93 0.97 -2.96 -14.38
C PRO A 93 0.18 -3.76 -13.35
N ALA A 94 -1.14 -3.83 -13.55
CA ALA A 94 -1.99 -4.68 -12.74
C ALA A 94 -1.54 -6.15 -12.88
N PRO A 95 -1.41 -6.91 -11.79
CA PRO A 95 -1.05 -8.32 -11.86
C PRO A 95 -1.95 -9.12 -12.81
N ALA A 96 -1.36 -9.99 -13.62
CA ALA A 96 -2.08 -10.87 -14.53
C ALA A 96 -2.66 -12.08 -13.77
N ILE A 97 -3.61 -11.84 -12.87
CA ILE A 97 -4.30 -12.88 -12.07
C ILE A 97 -5.79 -12.54 -11.94
N ALA A 98 -6.69 -13.52 -12.08
CA ALA A 98 -8.11 -13.27 -11.91
C ALA A 98 -8.47 -12.94 -10.45
N GLY A 99 -9.57 -12.21 -10.25
CA GLY A 99 -10.22 -12.17 -8.94
C GLY A 99 -10.90 -13.51 -8.66
N GLY A 100 -10.94 -13.94 -7.40
CA GLY A 100 -11.57 -15.20 -7.03
C GLY A 100 -10.94 -15.88 -5.82
N THR A 101 -11.30 -17.15 -5.63
CA THR A 101 -10.73 -18.01 -4.59
C THR A 101 -9.63 -18.86 -5.20
N TYR A 102 -8.51 -18.96 -4.50
CA TYR A 102 -7.37 -19.79 -4.84
C TYR A 102 -7.07 -20.70 -3.67
N PHE A 103 -6.72 -21.96 -3.94
CA PHE A 103 -5.96 -22.75 -2.99
C PHE A 103 -4.48 -22.45 -3.17
N THR A 104 -3.80 -22.18 -2.06
CA THR A 104 -2.38 -21.89 -2.01
C THR A 104 -1.69 -22.95 -1.17
N TYR A 105 -0.76 -23.67 -1.78
CA TYR A 105 -0.08 -24.81 -1.19
C TYR A 105 1.35 -24.43 -0.88
N PHE A 106 1.77 -24.63 0.36
CA PHE A 106 3.15 -24.44 0.80
C PHE A 106 3.78 -25.80 1.08
N ALA A 107 5.00 -26.02 0.60
CA ALA A 107 5.80 -27.13 1.08
C ALA A 107 6.01 -27.00 2.59
N VAL A 108 5.96 -28.12 3.32
CA VAL A 108 6.23 -28.15 4.75
C VAL A 108 7.70 -28.50 4.97
N PRO A 109 8.50 -27.61 5.59
CA PRO A 109 9.88 -27.93 5.97
C PRO A 109 9.94 -29.22 6.79
N ASP A 110 10.94 -30.05 6.50
CA ASP A 110 11.20 -31.34 7.16
C ASP A 110 10.10 -32.41 7.01
N ARG A 111 9.04 -32.14 6.23
CA ARG A 111 7.91 -33.06 5.98
C ARG A 111 7.58 -33.10 4.47
N PRO A 112 8.45 -33.72 3.65
CA PRO A 112 8.27 -33.76 2.19
C PRO A 112 7.02 -34.54 1.75
N ASP A 113 6.43 -35.34 2.64
CA ASP A 113 5.18 -36.08 2.45
C ASP A 113 3.91 -35.20 2.55
N LEU A 114 4.06 -33.94 3.00
CA LEU A 114 2.95 -33.07 3.38
C LEU A 114 3.01 -31.71 2.68
N VAL A 115 1.82 -31.14 2.47
CA VAL A 115 1.64 -29.76 2.01
C VAL A 115 0.70 -29.02 2.95
N MET A 116 0.97 -27.75 3.21
CA MET A 116 0.04 -26.86 3.88
C MET A 116 -0.87 -26.20 2.85
N ARG A 117 -2.17 -26.53 2.87
CA ARG A 117 -3.20 -25.90 2.03
C ARG A 117 -3.83 -24.72 2.76
N SER A 118 -3.65 -23.54 2.20
CA SER A 118 -4.32 -22.29 2.56
C SER A 118 -5.39 -21.91 1.54
N VAL A 119 -6.31 -21.04 1.95
CA VAL A 119 -7.26 -20.41 1.05
C VAL A 119 -6.90 -18.94 0.87
N THR A 120 -6.72 -18.51 -0.36
CA THR A 120 -6.38 -17.13 -0.73
C THR A 120 -7.51 -16.53 -1.56
N PHE A 121 -8.14 -15.48 -1.04
CA PHE A 121 -9.14 -14.70 -1.76
C PHE A 121 -8.45 -13.51 -2.42
N VAL A 122 -8.50 -13.45 -3.75
CA VAL A 122 -7.96 -12.35 -4.55
C VAL A 122 -9.11 -11.44 -4.96
N ARG A 123 -8.98 -10.14 -4.68
CA ARG A 123 -9.93 -9.12 -5.10
C ARG A 123 -9.24 -8.15 -6.03
N ARG A 124 -9.89 -7.88 -7.17
CA ARG A 124 -9.45 -6.85 -8.12
C ARG A 124 -10.36 -5.64 -7.96
N GLU A 125 -9.77 -4.51 -7.64
CA GLU A 125 -10.36 -3.18 -7.69
C GLU A 125 -9.73 -2.42 -8.86
N ALA A 126 -10.23 -1.22 -9.19
CA ALA A 126 -9.86 -0.50 -10.42
C ALA A 126 -8.33 -0.32 -10.60
N GLU A 127 -7.61 -0.05 -9.51
CA GLU A 127 -6.17 0.23 -9.53
C GLU A 127 -5.35 -0.69 -8.63
N LEU A 128 -6.01 -1.60 -7.90
CA LEU A 128 -5.38 -2.40 -6.86
C LEU A 128 -5.84 -3.85 -6.89
N VAL A 129 -4.91 -4.78 -6.69
CA VAL A 129 -5.23 -6.18 -6.42
C VAL A 129 -4.89 -6.47 -4.97
N THR A 130 -5.88 -6.87 -4.19
CA THR A 130 -5.70 -7.22 -2.78
C THR A 130 -5.93 -8.69 -2.56
N PHE A 131 -5.40 -9.21 -1.44
CA PHE A 131 -5.70 -10.57 -1.04
C PHE A 131 -5.97 -10.70 0.45
N ARG A 132 -6.70 -11.76 0.80
CA ARG A 132 -6.78 -12.30 2.15
C ARG A 132 -6.45 -13.78 2.10
N ARG A 133 -5.51 -14.24 2.92
CA ARG A 133 -5.13 -15.64 3.00
C ARG A 133 -5.37 -16.17 4.41
N VAL A 134 -6.06 -17.30 4.49
CA VAL A 134 -6.27 -18.04 5.73
C VAL A 134 -5.48 -19.33 5.67
N THR A 135 -4.65 -19.54 6.69
CA THR A 135 -3.86 -20.76 6.88
C THR A 135 -4.28 -21.39 8.19
N ARG A 136 -4.61 -22.67 8.18
CA ARG A 136 -4.92 -23.41 9.40
C ARG A 136 -3.88 -24.51 9.58
N TRP A 137 -3.04 -24.36 10.59
CA TRP A 137 -2.23 -25.48 11.07
C TRP A 137 -3.07 -26.28 12.06
N ALA A 138 -3.26 -27.57 11.78
CA ALA A 138 -3.75 -28.54 12.73
C ALA A 138 -2.75 -29.70 12.73
N GLU A 139 -2.01 -29.86 13.82
CA GLU A 139 -1.12 -31.00 13.96
C GLU A 139 -1.94 -32.29 14.11
N GLY A 140 -1.92 -33.11 13.06
CA GLY A 140 -2.29 -34.51 13.10
C GLY A 140 -3.76 -34.84 13.38
N HIS A 141 -4.10 -36.12 13.20
CA HIS A 141 -5.37 -36.75 13.53
C HIS A 141 -5.68 -36.78 15.05
N ARG A 142 -5.08 -35.93 15.88
CA ARG A 142 -5.42 -35.82 17.30
C ARG A 142 -6.36 -34.64 17.50
N GLN A 143 -7.61 -34.95 17.83
CA GLN A 143 -8.55 -33.98 18.38
C GLN A 143 -7.89 -33.32 19.61
N GLY A 144 -7.37 -32.11 19.47
CA GLY A 144 -6.81 -31.34 20.60
C GLY A 144 -5.52 -30.57 20.36
N GLY A 145 -4.84 -30.71 19.22
CA GLY A 145 -3.64 -29.91 18.93
C GLY A 145 -3.94 -28.40 18.81
N ALA A 146 -3.03 -27.56 19.29
CA ALA A 146 -3.17 -26.10 19.21
C ALA A 146 -3.30 -25.68 17.73
N ARG A 147 -4.44 -25.07 17.38
CA ARG A 147 -4.70 -24.58 16.02
C ARG A 147 -3.98 -23.27 15.81
N ALA A 148 -2.85 -23.26 15.11
CA ALA A 148 -2.27 -22.02 14.63
C ALA A 148 -3.11 -21.52 13.43
N LEU A 149 -3.73 -20.36 13.59
CA LEU A 149 -4.54 -19.71 12.56
C LEU A 149 -3.77 -18.50 12.03
N GLY A 150 -3.21 -18.64 10.82
CA GLY A 150 -2.63 -17.52 10.08
C GLY A 150 -3.72 -16.75 9.35
N TRP A 151 -3.77 -15.43 9.52
CA TRP A 151 -4.72 -14.58 8.80
C TRP A 151 -3.99 -13.41 8.16
N HIS A 152 -3.61 -13.60 6.90
CA HIS A 152 -2.84 -12.63 6.15
C HIS A 152 -3.74 -11.74 5.31
N TYR A 153 -3.35 -10.49 5.15
CA TYR A 153 -3.94 -9.56 4.20
C TYR A 153 -2.84 -8.70 3.58
N GLY A 154 -3.06 -8.25 2.35
CA GLY A 154 -2.06 -7.46 1.64
C GLY A 154 -2.44 -7.18 0.20
N VAL A 155 -1.42 -6.87 -0.59
CA VAL A 155 -1.54 -6.51 -2.00
C VAL A 155 -0.84 -7.54 -2.88
N ALA A 156 -1.37 -7.76 -4.07
CA ALA A 156 -0.68 -8.43 -5.16
C ALA A 156 -0.14 -7.38 -6.12
N ILE A 157 1.13 -7.50 -6.50
CA ILE A 157 1.84 -6.56 -7.37
C ILE A 157 2.59 -7.33 -8.46
N SER A 158 2.80 -6.71 -9.63
CA SER A 158 3.55 -7.35 -10.71
C SER A 158 4.84 -6.60 -11.04
N ARG A 159 5.94 -7.36 -11.12
CA ARG A 159 7.27 -6.86 -11.50
C ARG A 159 8.02 -7.96 -12.23
N LEU A 160 8.65 -7.62 -13.36
CA LEU A 160 9.56 -8.51 -14.10
C LEU A 160 8.96 -9.92 -14.35
N ASN A 161 7.70 -9.99 -14.80
CA ASN A 161 6.94 -11.22 -15.04
C ASN A 161 6.57 -12.07 -13.80
N TRP A 162 6.88 -11.58 -12.59
CA TRP A 162 6.44 -12.18 -11.34
C TRP A 162 5.21 -11.46 -10.79
N ILE A 163 4.42 -12.21 -10.03
CA ILE A 163 3.33 -11.72 -9.19
C ILE A 163 3.77 -11.92 -7.73
N TYR A 164 3.89 -10.82 -7.01
CA TYR A 164 4.24 -10.83 -5.59
C TYR A 164 3.00 -10.60 -4.75
N PHE A 165 2.76 -11.46 -3.78
CA PHE A 165 1.79 -11.27 -2.72
C PHE A 165 2.52 -10.80 -1.48
N ALA A 166 2.48 -9.49 -1.20
CA ALA A 166 3.08 -8.89 -0.02
C ALA A 166 1.99 -8.56 0.99
N GLY A 167 2.09 -9.12 2.19
CA GLY A 167 1.09 -8.93 3.22
C GLY A 167 1.62 -9.12 4.62
N ILE A 168 0.72 -8.96 5.59
CA ILE A 168 1.02 -9.05 7.02
C ILE A 168 0.05 -10.03 7.65
N ASN A 169 0.55 -10.85 8.58
CA ASN A 169 -0.30 -11.66 9.42
C ASN A 169 -1.00 -10.77 10.46
N ARG A 170 -2.33 -10.70 10.42
CA ARG A 170 -3.16 -9.94 11.37
C ARG A 170 -3.12 -10.55 12.78
N ARG A 171 -2.79 -11.84 12.89
CA ARG A 171 -2.69 -12.55 14.17
C ARG A 171 -1.24 -12.80 14.50
N GLN A 172 -0.83 -12.45 15.73
CA GLN A 172 0.52 -12.59 16.27
C GLN A 172 1.54 -11.74 15.49
N THR A 173 2.22 -10.85 16.22
CA THR A 173 3.47 -10.11 15.87
C THR A 173 3.48 -9.20 14.63
N GLY A 174 2.48 -9.24 13.74
CA GLY A 174 2.51 -8.45 12.50
C GLY A 174 3.57 -8.95 11.52
N GLU A 175 3.86 -10.25 11.54
CA GLU A 175 4.86 -10.88 10.68
C GLU A 175 4.61 -10.59 9.19
N PRO A 176 5.65 -10.11 8.46
CA PRO A 176 5.56 -9.94 7.03
C PRO A 176 5.52 -11.32 6.35
N SER A 177 4.71 -11.43 5.31
CA SER A 177 4.68 -12.58 4.43
C SER A 177 4.78 -12.13 3.00
N ILE A 178 5.71 -12.74 2.27
CA ILE A 178 5.87 -12.51 0.83
C ILE A 178 5.84 -13.84 0.08
N MET A 179 5.04 -13.90 -0.97
CA MET A 179 5.08 -14.97 -1.97
C MET A 179 5.43 -14.35 -3.32
N ALA A 180 6.34 -14.95 -4.05
CA ALA A 180 6.64 -14.61 -5.43
C ALA A 180 6.25 -15.80 -6.31
N VAL A 181 5.31 -15.60 -7.22
CA VAL A 181 4.81 -16.64 -8.12
C VAL A 181 4.77 -16.17 -9.56
N GLN A 182 4.87 -17.10 -10.49
CA GLN A 182 4.69 -16.86 -11.92
C GLN A 182 3.83 -17.98 -12.51
N TRP A 183 3.22 -17.72 -13.67
CA TRP A 183 2.49 -18.76 -14.40
C TRP A 183 3.47 -19.81 -14.88
N ALA A 184 3.20 -21.07 -14.53
CA ALA A 184 3.99 -22.18 -15.03
C ALA A 184 3.61 -22.51 -16.47
N PRO A 185 4.54 -23.00 -17.30
CA PRO A 185 4.31 -23.30 -18.71
C PRO A 185 3.56 -24.63 -18.91
N PHE A 186 2.48 -24.87 -18.16
CA PHE A 186 1.63 -26.05 -18.28
C PHE A 186 0.34 -25.72 -19.03
N SER A 187 -0.33 -26.75 -19.57
CA SER A 187 -1.62 -26.59 -20.24
C SER A 187 -2.73 -26.18 -19.27
N GLU A 188 -2.61 -26.59 -18.00
CA GLU A 188 -3.52 -26.18 -16.94
C GLU A 188 -3.00 -24.93 -16.21
N PRO A 189 -3.84 -23.90 -15.97
CA PRO A 189 -3.43 -22.70 -15.24
C PRO A 189 -2.97 -23.02 -13.82
N VAL A 190 -1.68 -22.80 -13.55
CA VAL A 190 -1.08 -22.93 -12.22
C VAL A 190 0.02 -21.90 -12.03
N LEU A 191 0.06 -21.31 -10.84
CA LEU A 191 1.11 -20.41 -10.41
C LEU A 191 2.08 -21.18 -9.53
N VAL A 192 3.39 -21.02 -9.77
CA VAL A 192 4.45 -21.66 -9.00
C VAL A 192 5.49 -20.63 -8.58
N GLY A 193 6.15 -20.87 -7.46
CA GLY A 193 7.26 -20.02 -7.01
C GLY A 193 7.70 -20.31 -5.60
N ASN A 194 8.11 -19.27 -4.88
CA ASN A 194 8.62 -19.39 -3.52
C ASN A 194 7.92 -18.41 -2.55
N ALA A 195 7.84 -18.80 -1.29
CA ALA A 195 7.31 -17.99 -0.22
C ALA A 195 8.28 -17.96 0.96
N TYR A 196 8.39 -16.79 1.61
CA TYR A 196 9.02 -16.68 2.90
C TYR A 196 7.96 -16.87 3.99
N VAL A 197 8.17 -17.87 4.84
CA VAL A 197 7.28 -18.26 5.93
C VAL A 197 8.06 -18.33 7.24
N LEU A 198 7.40 -18.06 8.37
CA LEU A 198 7.97 -18.29 9.68
C LEU A 198 7.68 -19.71 10.14
N THR A 199 8.71 -20.42 10.59
CA THR A 199 8.63 -21.74 11.21
C THR A 199 9.12 -21.67 12.66
N GLN A 200 8.98 -22.76 13.43
CA GLN A 200 9.55 -22.80 14.79
C GLN A 200 11.08 -22.67 14.80
N ALA A 201 11.77 -23.13 13.75
CA ALA A 201 13.22 -23.01 13.61
C ALA A 201 13.67 -21.62 13.10
N GLY A 202 12.72 -20.75 12.76
CA GLY A 202 12.97 -19.43 12.19
C GLY A 202 12.39 -19.27 10.76
N PRO A 203 12.71 -18.16 10.08
CA PRO A 203 12.25 -17.90 8.73
C PRO A 203 12.81 -18.92 7.73
N ALA A 204 11.95 -19.44 6.85
CA ALA A 204 12.32 -20.38 5.81
C ALA A 204 11.76 -19.94 4.44
N CYS A 205 12.49 -20.24 3.38
CA CYS A 205 12.00 -20.11 2.00
C CYS A 205 11.45 -21.47 1.56
N VAL A 206 10.18 -21.51 1.18
CA VAL A 206 9.48 -22.74 0.79
C VAL A 206 8.85 -22.60 -0.58
N LYS A 207 8.69 -23.72 -1.29
CA LYS A 207 7.91 -23.74 -2.54
C LYS A 207 6.47 -23.37 -2.26
N VAL A 208 5.87 -22.62 -3.18
CA VAL A 208 4.44 -22.27 -3.15
C VAL A 208 3.81 -22.51 -4.51
N ILE A 209 2.60 -23.07 -4.49
CA ILE A 209 1.77 -23.33 -5.67
C ILE A 209 0.42 -22.67 -5.45
N MET A 210 -0.16 -22.04 -6.47
CA MET A 210 -1.53 -21.54 -6.40
C MET A 210 -2.38 -22.10 -7.55
N ARG A 211 -3.53 -22.65 -7.18
CA ARG A 211 -4.57 -23.13 -8.10
C ARG A 211 -5.84 -22.33 -7.88
N GLN A 212 -6.41 -21.82 -8.96
CA GLN A 212 -7.70 -21.14 -8.88
C GLN A 212 -8.78 -22.19 -8.61
N GLU A 213 -9.59 -21.96 -7.59
CA GLU A 213 -10.77 -22.77 -7.36
C GLU A 213 -11.87 -22.29 -8.32
N VAL A 214 -12.20 -23.14 -9.29
CA VAL A 214 -13.20 -22.88 -10.33
C VAL A 214 -14.57 -23.48 -10.00
N GLY A 215 -14.66 -24.36 -8.99
CA GLY A 215 -15.90 -24.94 -8.52
C GLY A 215 -16.74 -23.96 -7.69
N ARG A 216 -18.05 -24.19 -7.65
CA ARG A 216 -19.00 -23.43 -6.82
C ARG A 216 -18.97 -23.91 -5.36
N ILE A 217 -17.80 -23.94 -4.73
CA ILE A 217 -17.69 -24.23 -3.31
C ILE A 217 -18.03 -22.99 -2.47
N SER A 218 -18.78 -23.19 -1.39
CA SER A 218 -19.07 -22.11 -0.44
C SER A 218 -17.81 -21.68 0.31
N LEU A 219 -17.80 -20.44 0.81
CA LEU A 219 -16.73 -19.93 1.68
C LEU A 219 -16.46 -20.87 2.87
N ARG A 220 -17.52 -21.42 3.47
CA ARG A 220 -17.40 -22.36 4.60
C ARG A 220 -16.70 -23.66 4.18
N GLN A 221 -16.99 -24.18 3.00
CA GLN A 221 -16.32 -25.37 2.47
C GLN A 221 -14.85 -25.09 2.18
N ALA A 222 -14.53 -24.01 1.46
CA ALA A 222 -13.15 -23.61 1.19
C ALA A 222 -12.33 -23.51 2.48
N MET A 223 -12.87 -22.81 3.48
CA MET A 223 -12.21 -22.64 4.78
C MET A 223 -12.01 -23.95 5.56
N ARG A 224 -12.90 -24.95 5.40
CA ARG A 224 -12.74 -26.28 6.01
C ARG A 224 -11.66 -27.10 5.32
N MET A 225 -11.39 -26.83 4.05
CA MET A 225 -10.33 -27.50 3.28
C MET A 225 -8.94 -26.97 3.64
N SER A 226 -8.81 -25.82 4.33
CA SER A 226 -7.50 -25.36 4.81
C SER A 226 -6.95 -26.29 5.91
N GLY A 227 -5.69 -26.69 5.76
CA GLY A 227 -5.05 -27.67 6.64
C GLY A 227 -3.78 -28.25 6.03
N VAL A 228 -3.05 -29.02 6.83
CA VAL A 228 -2.01 -29.93 6.32
C VAL A 228 -2.70 -31.07 5.57
N VAL A 229 -2.19 -31.41 4.38
CA VAL A 229 -2.70 -32.45 3.49
C VAL A 229 -1.55 -33.36 3.09
N SER A 230 -1.79 -34.67 3.03
CA SER A 230 -0.80 -35.63 2.52
C SER A 230 -0.72 -35.54 1.00
N LEU A 231 0.47 -35.69 0.44
CA LEU A 231 0.68 -35.82 -1.01
C LEU A 231 0.06 -37.09 -1.62
N ASP A 232 -0.28 -38.07 -0.78
CA ASP A 232 -0.93 -39.31 -1.18
C ASP A 232 -2.46 -39.25 -0.98
N ASP A 233 -3.02 -38.13 -0.52
CA ASP A 233 -4.47 -37.94 -0.42
C ASP A 233 -5.09 -37.95 -1.83
N PRO A 234 -5.99 -38.90 -2.16
CA PRO A 234 -6.59 -39.00 -3.48
C PRO A 234 -7.47 -37.79 -3.84
N HIS A 235 -7.83 -36.94 -2.88
CA HIS A 235 -8.59 -35.70 -3.11
C HIS A 235 -7.69 -34.48 -3.30
N LEU A 236 -6.36 -34.63 -3.23
CA LEU A 236 -5.42 -33.57 -3.59
C LEU A 236 -5.34 -33.46 -5.13
N ASP A 237 -5.27 -32.24 -5.63
CA ASP A 237 -5.04 -31.97 -7.04
C ASP A 237 -3.72 -32.65 -7.47
N GLN A 238 -3.79 -33.56 -8.43
CA GLN A 238 -2.65 -34.37 -8.86
C GLN A 238 -1.51 -33.54 -9.44
N LEU A 239 -1.83 -32.42 -10.11
CA LEU A 239 -0.82 -31.49 -10.60
C LEU A 239 -0.07 -30.82 -9.44
N VAL A 240 -0.78 -30.49 -8.35
CA VAL A 240 -0.12 -29.97 -7.15
C VAL A 240 0.79 -31.03 -6.55
N ALA A 241 0.32 -32.28 -6.45
CA ALA A 241 1.11 -33.36 -5.88
C ALA A 241 2.39 -33.65 -6.69
N SER A 242 2.31 -33.64 -8.03
CA SER A 242 3.49 -33.83 -8.89
C SER A 242 4.49 -32.69 -8.75
N LEU A 243 4.02 -31.43 -8.81
CA LEU A 243 4.87 -30.25 -8.71
C LEU A 243 5.60 -30.12 -7.37
N VAL A 244 5.02 -30.64 -6.29
CA VAL A 244 5.70 -30.69 -4.99
C VAL A 244 6.75 -31.79 -4.95
N ARG A 245 6.54 -32.93 -5.61
CA ARG A 245 7.51 -34.04 -5.65
C ARG A 245 8.70 -33.78 -6.58
N GLU A 246 8.52 -33.00 -7.63
CA GLU A 246 9.57 -32.68 -8.61
C GLU A 246 10.54 -31.57 -8.16
N GLY A 247 10.14 -30.79 -7.15
CA GLY A 247 10.86 -29.57 -6.70
C GLY A 247 11.76 -29.78 -5.50
#